data_AF-A0A8X6LA07-F1
#
_entry.id   AF-A0A8X6LA07-F1
#
_cell.length_a   1.000
_cell.length_b   1.000
_cell.length_c   1.000
_cell.angle_alpha   90.00
_cell.angle_beta   90.00
_cell.angle_gamma   90.00
#
_symmetry.space_group_name_H-M   'P 1'
#
loop_
_entity.id
_entity.type
_entity.pdbx_description
1 polymer ?
#
loop_
_entity_poly.entity_id
_entity_poly.type
_entity_poly.pdbx_seq_one_letter_code
_entity_poly.pdbx_strand_id
1 'polypeptide(L)'
;MARRISDTNVAYKLRRGQKDLITAIELVSKEAMKSTLQSTHRAEFTTPPRPPPSSHSKKRALMERYLYEKISSDIANYEFRPRSPPKYISTTHDDFDVPGFDPDASLQPKFEHSLYSDPAITFWSENKGQIPGVSVPDNPTGNFNYSARFSKPVSARWDNDPEI
;
A
#
# COMPACT_ATOMS: atom_id res chain seq x y z
N MET A 1 -26.82 9.44 -75.94
CA MET A 1 -27.27 10.78 -75.48
C MET A 1 -28.11 10.61 -74.21
N ALA A 2 -27.59 10.95 -73.04
CA ALA A 2 -28.36 10.93 -71.79
C ALA A 2 -29.22 12.20 -71.69
N ARG A 3 -30.56 12.05 -71.68
CA ARG A 3 -31.49 13.18 -71.49
C ARG A 3 -31.38 13.66 -70.03
N ARG A 4 -30.92 14.89 -69.83
CA ARG A 4 -31.00 15.57 -68.53
C ARG A 4 -32.45 16.01 -68.32
N ILE A 5 -33.11 15.44 -67.32
CA ILE A 5 -34.46 15.83 -66.91
C ILE A 5 -34.31 17.05 -66.00
N SER A 6 -35.10 18.10 -66.22
CA SER A 6 -35.06 19.31 -65.41
C SER A 6 -35.63 19.06 -64.01
N ASP A 7 -34.99 19.63 -62.99
CA ASP A 7 -35.41 19.54 -61.58
C ASP A 7 -36.78 20.18 -61.29
N THR A 8 -37.41 20.80 -62.28
CA THR A 8 -38.71 21.46 -62.19
C THR A 8 -39.89 20.56 -62.58
N ASN A 9 -39.66 19.35 -63.11
CA ASN A 9 -40.75 18.48 -63.56
C ASN A 9 -41.44 17.76 -62.38
N VAL A 10 -42.51 18.36 -61.88
CA VAL A 10 -43.33 17.85 -60.76
C VAL A 10 -43.90 16.46 -61.05
N ALA A 11 -44.32 16.19 -62.29
CA ALA A 11 -44.86 14.89 -62.70
C ALA A 11 -43.83 13.76 -62.59
N TYR A 12 -42.55 14.05 -62.86
CA TYR A 12 -41.47 13.09 -62.68
C TYR A 12 -41.16 12.82 -61.19
N LYS A 13 -41.19 13.85 -60.34
CA LYS A 13 -40.96 13.74 -58.88
C LYS A 13 -42.04 12.91 -58.17
N LEU A 14 -43.29 13.06 -58.59
CA LEU A 14 -44.44 12.36 -58.01
C LEU A 14 -44.67 10.96 -58.60
N ARG A 15 -43.88 10.54 -59.60
CA ARG A 15 -44.05 9.25 -60.30
C ARG A 15 -43.98 8.03 -59.37
N ARG A 16 -43.30 8.13 -58.24
CA ARG A 16 -43.15 7.05 -57.24
C ARG A 16 -43.81 7.36 -55.89
N GLY A 17 -44.57 8.45 -55.79
CA GLY A 17 -45.10 8.92 -54.52
C GLY A 17 -46.61 9.07 -54.51
N GLN A 18 -47.24 8.80 -53.37
CA GLN A 18 -48.67 9.02 -53.16
C GLN A 18 -48.92 10.51 -52.86
N LYS A 19 -49.72 11.17 -53.71
CA LYS A 19 -49.90 12.64 -53.71
C LYS A 19 -50.34 13.18 -52.34
N ASP A 20 -51.22 12.47 -51.66
CA ASP A 20 -51.82 12.92 -50.39
C ASP A 20 -50.88 12.81 -49.18
N LEU A 21 -49.76 12.09 -49.31
CA LEU A 21 -48.82 11.82 -48.21
C LEU A 21 -47.51 12.62 -48.32
N ILE A 22 -47.32 13.40 -49.39
CA ILE A 22 -46.07 14.12 -49.65
C ILE A 22 -46.22 15.57 -49.20
N THR A 23 -45.83 15.82 -47.96
CA THR A 23 -45.90 17.15 -47.35
C THR A 23 -44.75 18.09 -47.77
N ALA A 24 -43.71 17.57 -48.44
CA ALA A 24 -42.47 18.31 -48.69
C ALA A 24 -42.38 19.01 -50.07
N ILE A 25 -43.24 18.68 -51.05
CA ILE A 25 -43.04 19.14 -52.44
C ILE A 25 -43.71 20.50 -52.74
N GLU A 26 -44.81 20.85 -52.07
CA GLU A 26 -45.52 22.12 -52.30
C GLU A 26 -45.00 23.30 -51.45
N LEU A 27 -44.08 23.06 -50.52
CA LEU A 27 -43.58 24.10 -49.62
C LEU A 27 -42.48 24.92 -50.32
N VAL A 28 -42.87 26.09 -50.86
CA VAL A 28 -41.98 27.03 -51.56
C VAL A 28 -40.91 27.65 -50.64
N SER A 29 -41.06 27.55 -49.31
CA SER A 29 -40.10 28.12 -48.35
C SER A 29 -39.23 27.05 -47.67
N LYS A 30 -37.91 27.31 -47.60
CA LYS A 30 -36.93 26.47 -46.88
C LYS A 30 -37.25 26.31 -45.39
N GLU A 31 -38.00 27.25 -44.81
CA GLU A 31 -38.42 27.24 -43.41
C GLU A 31 -39.54 26.24 -43.16
N ALA A 32 -40.48 26.12 -44.08
CA ALA A 32 -41.57 25.15 -43.97
C ALA A 32 -41.07 23.71 -44.19
N MET A 33 -40.05 23.50 -45.03
CA MET A 33 -39.41 22.18 -45.17
C MET A 33 -38.71 21.69 -43.89
N LYS A 34 -38.15 22.62 -43.08
CA LYS A 34 -37.47 22.28 -41.82
C LYS A 34 -38.42 21.90 -40.68
N SER A 35 -39.67 22.37 -40.71
CA SER A 35 -40.67 22.00 -39.70
C SER A 35 -41.25 20.60 -39.94
N THR A 36 -41.33 20.16 -41.19
CA THR A 36 -41.88 18.84 -41.55
C THR A 36 -40.84 17.72 -41.55
N LEU A 37 -39.58 18.01 -41.88
CA LEU A 37 -38.48 17.06 -41.85
C LEU A 37 -37.80 17.07 -40.47
N GLN A 38 -38.46 16.48 -39.47
CA GLN A 38 -37.88 16.27 -38.15
C GLN A 38 -37.56 14.78 -37.96
N SER A 39 -36.36 14.49 -37.48
CA SER A 39 -36.00 13.16 -37.00
C SER A 39 -36.84 12.80 -35.77
N THR A 40 -37.13 11.51 -35.57
CA THR A 40 -37.86 11.00 -34.39
C THR A 40 -37.26 11.52 -33.08
N HIS A 41 -35.92 11.53 -33.00
CA HIS A 41 -35.20 12.10 -31.85
C HIS A 41 -35.52 13.58 -31.61
N ARG A 42 -35.66 14.39 -32.66
CA ARG A 42 -35.95 15.83 -32.51
C ARG A 42 -37.41 16.09 -32.16
N ALA A 43 -38.31 15.20 -32.56
CA ALA A 43 -39.73 15.25 -32.18
C ALA A 43 -39.94 14.86 -30.72
N GLU A 44 -39.20 13.86 -30.22
CA GLU A 44 -39.34 13.34 -28.86
C GLU A 44 -38.53 14.15 -27.83
N PHE A 45 -37.30 14.56 -28.16
CA PHE A 45 -36.43 15.30 -27.24
C PHE A 45 -36.53 16.81 -27.46
N THR A 46 -37.49 17.41 -26.78
CA THR A 46 -37.63 18.87 -26.70
C THR A 46 -36.82 19.44 -25.54
N THR A 47 -36.33 20.67 -25.70
CA THR A 47 -35.63 21.36 -24.62
C THR A 47 -36.61 21.58 -23.46
N PRO A 48 -36.25 21.20 -22.21
CA PRO A 48 -37.15 21.38 -21.08
C PRO A 48 -37.51 22.86 -20.92
N PRO A 49 -38.72 23.16 -20.40
CA PRO A 49 -39.12 24.53 -20.16
C PRO A 49 -38.13 25.21 -19.22
N ARG A 50 -37.88 26.50 -19.46
CA ARG A 50 -37.02 27.29 -18.56
C ARG A 50 -37.63 27.27 -17.16
N PRO A 51 -36.81 27.05 -16.11
CA PRO A 51 -37.32 27.11 -14.76
C PRO A 51 -37.90 28.50 -14.47
N PRO A 52 -38.96 28.59 -13.64
CA PRO A 52 -39.52 29.87 -13.26
C PRO A 52 -38.48 30.72 -12.51
N PRO A 53 -38.58 32.06 -12.58
CA PRO A 53 -37.74 32.91 -11.75
C PRO A 53 -37.99 32.61 -10.27
N SER A 54 -36.95 32.75 -9.44
CA SER A 54 -37.05 32.54 -8.00
C SER A 54 -38.15 33.44 -7.40
N SER A 55 -38.99 32.86 -6.55
CA SER A 55 -40.01 33.60 -5.80
C SER A 55 -39.42 34.48 -4.71
N HIS A 56 -38.14 34.26 -4.36
CA HIS A 56 -37.47 34.93 -3.27
C HIS A 56 -36.57 36.07 -3.77
N SER A 57 -36.50 37.15 -2.99
CA SER A 57 -35.54 38.22 -3.22
C SER A 57 -34.11 37.71 -3.05
N LYS A 58 -33.14 38.35 -3.73
CA LYS A 58 -31.72 38.00 -3.62
C LYS A 58 -31.22 38.03 -2.16
N LYS A 59 -31.69 39.02 -1.37
CA LYS A 59 -31.37 39.13 0.05
C LYS A 59 -31.87 37.92 0.84
N ARG A 60 -33.11 37.49 0.60
CA ARG A 60 -33.70 36.32 1.27
C ARG A 60 -32.94 35.04 0.93
N ALA A 61 -32.66 34.80 -0.35
CA ALA A 61 -31.90 33.63 -0.79
C ALA A 61 -30.49 33.58 -0.16
N LEU A 62 -29.82 34.73 -0.03
CA LEU A 62 -28.51 34.82 0.62
C LEU A 62 -28.59 34.52 2.12
N MET A 63 -29.61 35.03 2.81
CA MET A 63 -29.85 34.72 4.23
C MET A 63 -30.17 33.24 4.45
N GLU A 64 -31.00 32.65 3.60
CA GLU A 64 -31.33 31.22 3.65
C GLU A 64 -30.06 30.36 3.48
N ARG A 65 -29.23 30.67 2.47
CA ARG A 65 -27.95 29.98 2.26
C ARG A 65 -27.03 30.08 3.48
N TYR A 66 -26.90 31.27 4.05
CA TYR A 66 -26.09 31.48 5.25
C TYR A 66 -26.60 30.66 6.44
N LEU A 67 -27.92 30.62 6.64
CA LEU A 67 -28.53 29.80 7.70
C LEU A 67 -28.26 28.31 7.48
N TYR A 68 -28.42 27.81 6.26
CA TYR A 68 -28.10 26.42 5.93
C TYR A 68 -26.64 26.09 6.23
N GLU A 69 -25.71 26.96 5.81
CA GLU A 69 -24.28 26.77 6.04
C GLU A 69 -23.95 26.75 7.54
N LYS A 70 -24.52 27.68 8.30
CA LYS A 70 -24.36 27.74 9.75
C LYS A 70 -24.89 26.48 10.44
N ILE A 71 -26.13 26.09 10.13
CA ILE A 71 -26.75 24.89 10.72
C ILE A 71 -25.97 23.63 10.36
N SER A 72 -25.55 23.50 9.09
CA SER A 72 -24.76 22.34 8.65
C SER A 72 -23.40 22.25 9.36
N SER A 73 -22.76 23.40 9.61
CA SER A 73 -21.50 23.47 10.35
C SER A 73 -21.69 23.12 11.82
N ASP A 74 -22.76 23.61 12.44
CA ASP A 74 -23.10 23.29 13.83
C ASP A 74 -23.34 21.78 13.97
N ILE A 75 -24.18 21.18 13.11
CA ILE A 75 -24.42 19.73 13.09
C ILE A 75 -23.12 18.96 12.91
N ALA A 76 -22.24 19.39 11.99
CA ALA A 76 -20.97 18.71 11.77
C ALA A 76 -20.05 18.75 13.00
N ASN A 77 -20.07 19.85 13.74
CA ASN A 77 -19.30 20.01 14.96
C ASN A 77 -19.87 19.25 16.17
N TYR A 78 -21.19 19.02 16.22
CA TYR A 78 -21.84 18.31 17.32
C TYR A 78 -21.94 16.80 17.10
N GLU A 79 -22.36 16.36 15.91
CA GLU A 79 -22.61 14.94 15.62
C GLU A 79 -21.38 14.21 15.11
N PHE A 80 -20.59 14.84 14.23
CA PHE A 80 -19.44 14.18 13.58
C PHE A 80 -18.10 14.45 14.24
N ARG A 81 -18.07 15.21 15.35
CA ARG A 81 -16.83 15.39 16.10
C ARG A 81 -16.44 14.06 16.76
N PRO A 82 -15.26 13.49 16.46
CA PRO A 82 -14.84 12.26 17.10
C PRO A 82 -14.72 12.52 18.61
N ARG A 83 -15.40 11.68 19.41
CA ARG A 83 -15.49 11.79 20.87
C ARG A 83 -14.12 11.77 21.56
N SER A 84 -13.14 11.16 20.90
CA SER A 84 -11.74 11.14 21.31
C SER A 84 -10.85 11.33 20.07
N PRO A 85 -9.67 11.96 20.21
CA PRO A 85 -8.70 11.99 19.12
C PRO A 85 -8.37 10.54 18.70
N PRO A 86 -8.18 10.28 17.40
CA PRO A 86 -7.78 8.97 16.94
C PRO A 86 -6.42 8.60 17.54
N LYS A 87 -6.30 7.36 18.03
CA LYS A 87 -5.02 6.80 18.41
C LYS A 87 -4.24 6.50 17.13
N TYR A 88 -3.16 7.23 16.89
CA TYR A 88 -2.25 7.01 15.75
C TYR A 88 -1.20 5.93 16.03
N ILE A 89 -1.35 5.23 17.15
CA ILE A 89 -0.41 4.24 17.65
C ILE A 89 -0.99 2.85 17.38
N SER A 90 -0.16 1.94 16.89
CA SER A 90 -0.56 0.53 16.72
C SER A 90 -0.87 -0.10 18.08
N THR A 91 -1.78 -1.07 18.12
CA THR A 91 -2.08 -1.83 19.35
C THR A 91 -0.81 -2.42 19.96
N THR A 92 0.11 -2.92 19.12
CA THR A 92 1.39 -3.47 19.59
C THR A 92 2.24 -2.42 20.31
N HIS A 93 2.28 -1.18 19.83
CA HIS A 93 3.06 -0.13 20.49
C HIS A 93 2.36 0.40 21.75
N ASP A 94 1.01 0.43 21.80
CA ASP A 94 0.28 0.83 23.02
C ASP A 94 0.41 -0.23 24.13
N ASP A 95 0.38 -1.52 23.78
CA ASP A 95 0.33 -2.62 24.76
C ASP A 95 1.72 -3.14 25.19
N PHE A 96 2.74 -3.01 24.34
CA PHE A 96 4.07 -3.60 24.57
C PHE A 96 5.19 -2.57 24.82
N ASP A 97 4.88 -1.28 24.82
CA ASP A 97 5.85 -0.25 25.20
C ASP A 97 5.93 -0.17 26.74
N VAL A 98 6.78 -1.02 27.32
CA VAL A 98 7.06 -1.00 28.76
C VAL A 98 8.01 0.17 29.02
N PRO A 99 7.58 1.22 29.76
CA PRO A 99 8.44 2.37 30.03
C PRO A 99 9.70 1.91 30.77
N GLY A 100 10.87 2.15 30.18
CA GLY A 100 12.17 1.75 30.74
C GLY A 100 12.70 0.40 30.24
N PHE A 101 12.03 -0.25 29.29
CA PHE A 101 12.62 -1.38 28.57
C PHE A 101 13.66 -0.86 27.57
N ASP A 102 14.92 -0.97 27.94
CA ASP A 102 16.05 -0.76 27.05
C ASP A 102 16.58 -2.14 26.61
N PRO A 103 16.36 -2.55 25.34
CA PRO A 103 16.83 -3.84 24.86
C PRO A 103 18.36 -3.97 24.96
N ASP A 104 19.07 -2.84 24.97
CA ASP A 104 20.53 -2.80 24.95
C ASP A 104 21.14 -2.70 26.36
N ALA A 105 20.34 -2.38 27.40
CA ALA A 105 20.83 -2.28 28.77
C ALA A 105 21.39 -3.60 29.32
N SER A 106 20.93 -4.75 28.80
CA SER A 106 21.40 -6.08 29.21
C SER A 106 22.55 -6.62 28.35
N LEU A 107 22.94 -5.93 27.27
CA LEU A 107 23.97 -6.39 26.34
C LEU A 107 25.39 -6.21 26.86
N GLN A 108 25.60 -5.63 28.05
CA GLN A 108 26.93 -5.64 28.66
C GLN A 108 27.25 -7.07 29.13
N PRO A 109 28.19 -7.78 28.47
CA PRO A 109 28.54 -9.14 28.86
C PRO A 109 29.21 -9.05 30.22
N LYS A 110 28.48 -9.35 31.28
CA LYS A 110 28.98 -9.44 32.65
C LYS A 110 29.54 -10.84 32.92
N PHE A 111 30.27 -11.39 31.95
CA PHE A 111 30.97 -12.65 32.13
C PHE A 111 32.42 -12.34 32.45
N GLU A 112 32.84 -12.74 33.65
CA GLU A 112 34.25 -12.69 34.07
C GLU A 112 35.14 -13.57 33.19
N HIS A 113 34.51 -14.52 32.48
CA HIS A 113 35.15 -15.52 31.63
C HIS A 113 35.05 -15.15 30.15
N SER A 114 36.18 -15.20 29.43
CA SER A 114 36.21 -14.97 27.98
C SER A 114 36.25 -16.31 27.23
N LEU A 115 35.31 -16.50 26.30
CA LEU A 115 35.18 -17.69 25.46
C LEU A 115 36.46 -18.03 24.67
N TYR A 116 37.28 -17.03 24.38
CA TYR A 116 38.49 -17.18 23.56
C TYR A 116 39.77 -17.35 24.39
N SER A 117 39.74 -16.99 25.68
CA SER A 117 40.93 -17.03 26.56
C SER A 117 40.88 -18.16 27.56
N ASP A 118 39.69 -18.54 28.00
CA ASP A 118 39.55 -19.47 29.12
C ASP A 118 39.55 -20.91 28.60
N PRO A 119 40.25 -21.83 29.28
CA PRO A 119 40.24 -23.23 28.90
C PRO A 119 38.82 -23.79 29.03
N ALA A 120 38.39 -24.57 28.05
CA ALA A 120 37.08 -25.21 28.06
C ALA A 120 36.98 -26.18 29.26
N ILE A 121 36.04 -25.91 30.16
CA ILE A 121 35.73 -26.82 31.27
C ILE A 121 34.98 -28.01 30.68
N THR A 122 35.63 -29.17 30.71
CA THR A 122 35.08 -30.44 30.24
C THR A 122 35.22 -31.49 31.34
N PHE A 123 34.44 -32.57 31.26
CA PHE A 123 34.56 -33.71 32.16
C PHE A 123 36.02 -34.19 32.35
N TRP A 124 36.82 -34.10 31.29
CA TRP A 124 38.22 -34.53 31.30
C TRP A 124 39.14 -33.54 32.04
N SER A 125 38.93 -32.22 31.88
CA SER A 125 39.72 -31.22 32.61
C SER A 125 39.45 -31.25 34.11
N GLU A 126 38.22 -31.56 34.52
CA GLU A 126 37.84 -31.70 35.93
C GLU A 126 38.42 -32.96 36.58
N ASN A 127 38.41 -34.09 35.84
CA ASN A 127 38.79 -35.41 36.38
C ASN A 127 40.22 -35.86 36.04
N LYS A 128 41.08 -34.95 35.57
CA LYS A 128 42.47 -35.24 35.13
C LYS A 128 43.27 -36.09 36.14
N GLY A 129 43.10 -35.86 37.44
CA GLY A 129 43.80 -36.59 38.50
C GLY A 129 43.16 -37.91 38.93
N GLN A 130 41.93 -38.20 38.51
CA GLN A 130 41.16 -39.38 38.93
C GLN A 130 41.08 -40.46 37.83
N ILE A 131 41.50 -40.14 36.60
CA ILE A 131 41.41 -41.06 35.46
C ILE A 131 42.64 -42.00 35.45
N PRO A 132 42.45 -43.32 35.53
CA PRO A 132 43.55 -44.27 35.44
C PRO A 132 44.11 -44.36 34.01
N GLY A 133 45.43 -44.57 33.90
CA GLY A 133 46.09 -44.84 32.60
C GLY A 133 46.45 -43.60 31.77
N VAL A 134 46.28 -42.40 32.31
CA VAL A 134 46.64 -41.14 31.63
C VAL A 134 47.84 -40.48 32.32
N SER A 135 48.79 -39.96 31.54
CA SER A 135 49.89 -39.16 32.07
C SER A 135 49.43 -37.72 32.31
N VAL A 136 49.39 -37.30 33.57
CA VAL A 136 49.04 -35.93 33.97
C VAL A 136 50.29 -35.04 33.83
N PRO A 137 50.32 -34.05 32.91
CA PRO A 137 51.38 -33.05 32.92
C PRO A 137 51.23 -32.10 34.11
N ASP A 138 52.35 -31.71 34.72
CA ASP A 138 52.43 -30.72 35.83
C ASP A 138 52.08 -29.28 35.42
N ASN A 139 51.77 -29.05 34.13
CA ASN A 139 51.42 -27.71 33.65
C ASN A 139 50.00 -27.32 34.11
N PRO A 140 49.83 -26.21 34.85
CA PRO A 140 48.52 -25.71 35.28
C PRO A 140 47.62 -25.25 34.13
N THR A 141 48.17 -24.94 32.96
CA THR A 141 47.43 -24.41 31.80
C THR A 141 47.16 -25.45 30.72
N GLY A 142 47.59 -26.70 30.92
CA GLY A 142 47.77 -27.66 29.82
C GLY A 142 46.72 -28.76 29.70
N ASN A 143 46.03 -28.76 28.57
CA ASN A 143 45.25 -29.85 27.98
C ASN A 143 45.97 -31.21 27.99
N PHE A 144 45.24 -32.28 27.65
CA PHE A 144 45.77 -33.65 27.45
C PHE A 144 46.81 -33.67 26.33
N ASN A 145 48.07 -33.41 26.67
CA ASN A 145 49.18 -33.43 25.74
C ASN A 145 49.72 -34.86 25.58
N TYR A 146 50.05 -35.25 24.34
CA TYR A 146 50.66 -36.53 24.05
C TYR A 146 52.06 -36.61 24.67
N SER A 147 52.29 -37.60 25.54
CA SER A 147 53.60 -37.90 26.10
C SER A 147 54.14 -39.20 25.53
N ALA A 148 55.22 -39.12 24.75
CA ALA A 148 55.98 -40.28 24.28
C ALA A 148 57.26 -40.52 25.10
N ARG A 149 57.41 -39.90 26.27
CA ARG A 149 58.67 -39.94 27.02
C ARG A 149 59.10 -41.37 27.36
N PHE A 150 58.16 -42.27 27.61
CA PHE A 150 58.43 -43.69 27.88
C PHE A 150 58.73 -44.50 26.60
N SER A 151 58.01 -44.25 25.50
CA SER A 151 58.13 -45.01 24.24
C SER A 151 59.22 -44.50 23.31
N LYS A 152 59.78 -43.31 23.55
CA LYS A 152 60.92 -42.77 22.78
C LYS A 152 62.12 -43.73 22.90
N PRO A 153 62.71 -44.17 21.76
CA PRO A 153 63.85 -45.09 21.75
C PRO A 153 65.06 -44.45 22.43
N VAL A 154 65.92 -45.28 23.02
CA VAL A 154 67.05 -44.82 23.84
C VAL A 154 67.99 -43.91 23.05
N SER A 155 68.24 -44.20 21.77
CA SER A 155 69.09 -43.37 20.90
C SER A 155 68.64 -41.91 20.83
N ALA A 156 67.32 -41.66 20.80
CA ALA A 156 66.77 -40.30 20.71
C ALA A 156 66.83 -39.52 22.03
N ARG A 157 67.12 -40.17 23.16
CA ARG A 157 67.21 -39.51 24.48
C ARG A 157 68.59 -38.91 24.75
N TRP A 158 69.63 -39.39 24.07
CA TRP A 158 71.02 -39.02 24.37
C TRP A 158 71.48 -37.78 23.59
N ASP A 159 70.81 -37.45 22.48
CA ASP A 159 71.20 -36.33 21.61
C ASP A 159 70.53 -34.99 21.99
N ASN A 160 69.65 -34.95 23.00
CA ASN A 160 68.88 -33.74 23.34
C ASN A 160 68.75 -33.53 24.86
N ASP A 161 69.87 -33.29 25.54
CA ASP A 161 69.87 -32.63 26.84
C ASP A 161 70.52 -31.23 26.69
N PRO A 162 69.79 -30.17 26.29
CA PRO A 162 70.10 -28.86 26.82
C PRO A 162 69.58 -28.82 28.27
N GLU A 163 70.50 -28.41 29.14
CA GLU A 163 70.41 -28.23 30.59
C GLU A 163 69.06 -27.78 31.16
N ILE A 164 68.83 -28.27 32.38
CA ILE A 164 67.81 -27.88 33.36
C ILE A 164 67.62 -26.37 33.44
#